data_AF-A0AA39HS82-F1
#
_entry.id   AF-A0AA39HS82-F1
#
_cell.length_a   1.000
_cell.length_b   1.000
_cell.length_c   1.000
_cell.angle_alpha   90.00
_cell.angle_beta   90.00
_cell.angle_gamma   90.00
#
_symmetry.space_group_name_H-M   'P 1'
#
loop_
_entity.id
_entity.type
_entity.pdbx_description
1 polymer ?
#
loop_
_entity_poly.entity_id
_entity_poly.type
_entity_poly.pdbx_seq_one_letter_code
_entity_poly.pdbx_strand_id
1 'polypeptide(L)'
;MQFAPLNLPLHRRLETAAVVFHLFCFLIFPLIAIVLPIYLSSTSYWWIVGLYAAWFYYDFDTPSRGSRPRTWLRNMPVWNRFADYFPYGYI
;
A
#
# COMPACT_ATOMS: atom_id res chain seq x y z
N MET A 1 30.12 -8.98 -13.75
CA MET A 1 28.71 -9.09 -13.33
C MET A 1 28.42 -10.55 -13.06
N GLN A 2 28.60 -10.99 -11.80
CA GLN A 2 28.38 -12.38 -11.41
C GLN A 2 26.88 -12.55 -11.16
N PHE A 3 26.18 -13.22 -12.07
CA PHE A 3 24.77 -13.55 -11.89
C PHE A 3 24.61 -14.30 -10.57
N ALA A 4 23.74 -13.79 -9.69
CA ALA A 4 23.43 -14.41 -8.41
C ALA A 4 22.98 -15.87 -8.66
N PRO A 5 23.47 -16.84 -7.86
CA PRO A 5 23.14 -18.25 -8.06
C PRO A 5 21.62 -18.45 -8.01
N LEU A 6 21.08 -19.12 -9.04
CA LEU A 6 19.64 -19.33 -9.27
C LEU A 6 18.94 -20.16 -8.17
N ASN A 7 19.72 -20.68 -7.22
CA ASN A 7 19.32 -21.58 -6.14
C ASN A 7 19.16 -20.82 -4.79
N LEU A 8 18.53 -19.65 -4.83
CA LEU A 8 18.17 -18.88 -3.63
C LEU A 8 16.95 -19.52 -2.95
N PRO A 9 16.99 -19.73 -1.62
CA PRO A 9 15.87 -20.32 -0.87
C PRO A 9 14.59 -19.50 -1.05
N LEU A 10 13.44 -20.16 -1.20
CA LEU A 10 12.12 -19.56 -1.51
C LEU A 10 11.76 -18.36 -0.62
N HIS A 11 12.28 -18.33 0.59
CA HIS A 11 12.13 -17.22 1.54
C HIS A 11 12.57 -15.87 0.94
N ARG A 12 13.75 -15.81 0.31
CA ARG A 12 14.29 -14.58 -0.32
C ARG A 12 13.46 -14.09 -1.50
N ARG A 13 12.81 -15.01 -2.23
CA ARG A 13 11.91 -14.66 -3.34
C ARG A 13 10.61 -14.05 -2.84
N LEU A 14 10.07 -14.58 -1.74
CA LEU A 14 8.85 -14.06 -1.12
C LEU A 14 9.06 -12.68 -0.48
N GLU A 15 10.23 -12.45 0.12
CA GLU A 15 10.63 -11.13 0.63
C GLU A 15 10.69 -10.09 -0.51
N THR A 16 11.44 -10.40 -1.58
CA THR A 16 11.57 -9.50 -2.73
C THR A 16 10.21 -9.26 -3.40
N ALA A 17 9.37 -10.28 -3.50
CA ALA A 17 8.00 -10.15 -4.02
C ALA A 17 7.12 -9.27 -3.12
N ALA A 18 7.24 -9.38 -1.79
CA ALA A 18 6.50 -8.53 -0.87
C ALA A 18 6.91 -7.04 -0.99
N VAL A 19 8.21 -6.77 -1.17
CA VAL A 19 8.72 -5.41 -1.38
C VAL A 19 8.30 -4.85 -2.73
N VAL A 20 8.44 -5.63 -3.81
CA VAL A 20 7.98 -5.23 -5.15
C VAL A 20 6.48 -4.99 -5.15
N PHE A 21 5.69 -5.85 -4.51
CA PHE A 21 4.25 -5.65 -4.34
C PHE A 21 3.95 -4.37 -3.56
N HIS A 22 4.67 -4.11 -2.46
CA HIS A 22 4.50 -2.90 -1.68
C HIS A 22 4.82 -1.64 -2.50
N LEU A 23 5.92 -1.63 -3.24
CA LEU A 23 6.31 -0.53 -4.14
C LEU A 23 5.32 -0.34 -5.27
N PHE A 24 4.83 -1.43 -5.85
CA PHE A 24 3.81 -1.41 -6.91
C PHE A 24 2.50 -0.81 -6.38
N CYS A 25 2.03 -1.24 -5.21
CA CYS A 25 0.89 -0.65 -4.54
C CYS A 25 1.12 0.84 -4.26
N PHE A 26 2.27 1.21 -3.69
CA PHE A 26 2.59 2.60 -3.38
C PHE A 26 2.64 3.49 -4.63
N LEU A 27 3.08 2.97 -5.77
CA LEU A 27 3.19 3.73 -7.02
C LEU A 27 1.88 3.80 -7.80
N ILE A 28 1.15 2.69 -7.90
CA ILE A 28 -0.04 2.60 -8.77
C ILE A 28 -1.32 3.02 -8.06
N PHE A 29 -1.45 2.73 -6.77
CA PHE A 29 -2.62 3.12 -6.00
C PHE A 29 -2.89 4.64 -6.04
N PRO A 30 -1.90 5.55 -5.88
CA PRO A 30 -2.16 6.99 -6.00
C PRO A 30 -2.55 7.40 -7.43
N LEU A 31 -1.99 6.75 -8.46
CA LEU A 31 -2.37 7.02 -9.85
C LEU A 31 -3.84 6.64 -10.09
N ILE A 32 -4.27 5.46 -9.64
CA ILE A 32 -5.67 5.03 -9.72
C ILE A 32 -6.55 5.99 -8.92
N ALA A 33 -6.13 6.38 -7.72
CA ALA A 33 -6.90 7.28 -6.86
C ALA A 33 -7.15 8.67 -7.49
N ILE A 34 -6.29 9.12 -8.40
CA ILE A 34 -6.47 10.39 -9.15
C ILE A 34 -7.25 10.16 -10.45
N VAL A 35 -6.89 9.15 -11.24
CA VAL A 35 -7.49 8.92 -12.56
C VAL A 35 -8.94 8.46 -12.45
N LEU A 36 -9.24 7.61 -11.48
CA LEU A 36 -10.58 7.04 -11.25
C LEU A 36 -11.64 8.14 -11.06
N PRO A 37 -11.53 9.09 -10.11
CA PRO A 37 -12.53 10.14 -9.93
C PRO A 37 -12.65 11.07 -11.14
N ILE A 38 -11.55 11.35 -11.86
CA ILE A 38 -11.59 12.14 -13.11
C ILE A 38 -12.43 11.41 -14.16
N TYR A 39 -12.19 10.11 -14.35
CA TYR A 39 -12.95 9.29 -15.27
C TYR A 39 -14.45 9.18 -14.87
N LEU A 40 -14.73 8.93 -13.59
CA LEU A 40 -16.10 8.84 -13.05
C LEU A 40 -16.85 10.17 -13.16
N SER A 41 -16.17 11.32 -13.04
CA SER A 41 -16.77 12.64 -13.20
C SER A 41 -17.27 12.92 -14.62
N SER A 42 -16.67 12.26 -15.62
CA SER A 42 -17.11 12.35 -17.03
C SER A 42 -18.30 11.44 -17.35
N THR A 43 -18.73 10.60 -16.39
CA THR A 43 -19.80 9.61 -16.57
C THR A 43 -21.02 9.96 -15.69
N SER A 44 -22.17 9.32 -15.92
CA SER A 44 -23.38 9.45 -15.08
C SER A 44 -23.17 9.13 -13.58
N TYR A 45 -22.04 8.52 -13.21
CA TYR A 45 -21.66 8.16 -11.85
C TYR A 45 -20.92 9.26 -11.07
N TRP A 46 -20.90 10.50 -11.57
CA TRP A 46 -20.25 11.64 -10.92
C TRP A 46 -20.69 11.86 -9.46
N TRP A 47 -21.94 11.51 -9.12
CA TRP A 47 -22.48 11.62 -7.76
C TRP A 47 -21.72 10.73 -6.75
N ILE A 48 -21.12 9.61 -7.18
CA ILE A 48 -20.29 8.75 -6.32
C ILE A 48 -19.05 9.52 -5.87
N VAL A 49 -18.43 10.26 -6.78
CA VAL A 49 -17.26 11.10 -6.49
C VAL A 49 -17.64 12.21 -5.52
N GLY A 50 -18.80 12.86 -5.75
CA GLY A 50 -19.33 13.88 -4.85
C GLY A 50 -19.62 13.36 -3.44
N LEU A 51 -20.26 12.20 -3.32
CA LEU A 51 -20.56 11.57 -2.03
C LEU A 51 -19.29 11.17 -1.28
N TYR A 52 -18.31 10.59 -1.99
CA TYR A 52 -17.02 10.24 -1.41
C TYR A 52 -16.25 11.47 -0.95
N ALA A 53 -16.24 12.55 -1.74
CA ALA A 53 -15.60 13.81 -1.38
C ALA A 53 -16.26 14.46 -0.14
N ALA A 54 -17.59 14.41 -0.05
CA ALA A 54 -18.32 14.90 1.12
C ALA A 54 -17.99 14.09 2.38
N TRP A 55 -17.95 12.76 2.27
CA TRP A 55 -17.52 11.88 3.36
C TRP A 55 -16.06 12.16 3.76
N PHE A 56 -15.17 12.32 2.78
CA PHE A 56 -13.76 12.64 3.01
C PHE A 56 -13.58 13.98 3.71
N TYR A 57 -14.36 15.00 3.35
CA TYR A 57 -14.34 16.31 4.03
C TYR A 57 -14.81 16.19 5.48
N TYR A 58 -15.86 15.42 5.74
CA TYR A 58 -16.35 15.16 7.09
C TYR A 58 -15.35 14.35 7.94
N ASP A 59 -14.69 13.35 7.35
CA ASP A 59 -13.73 12.46 8.01
C ASP A 59 -12.29 13.03 8.02
N PHE A 60 -12.07 14.24 7.49
CA PHE A 60 -10.75 14.84 7.32
C PHE A 60 -9.97 15.02 8.63
N ASP A 61 -10.67 15.21 9.76
CA ASP A 61 -10.07 15.36 11.09
C ASP A 61 -9.74 14.04 11.80
N THR A 62 -10.21 12.91 11.28
CA THR A 62 -9.91 11.58 11.82
C THR A 62 -8.42 11.23 11.84
N PRO A 63 -7.59 11.51 10.81
CA PRO A 63 -6.15 11.25 10.86
C PRO A 63 -5.38 12.04 11.93
N SER A 64 -5.86 13.24 12.30
CA SER A 64 -5.26 14.11 13.33
C SER A 64 -5.29 13.49 14.73
N ARG A 65 -6.20 12.53 14.97
CA ARG A 65 -6.41 11.87 16.27
C ARG A 65 -5.52 10.65 16.49
N GLY A 66 -4.59 10.39 15.57
CA GLY A 66 -3.72 9.22 15.61
C GLY A 66 -4.46 7.95 15.19
N SER A 67 -3.85 7.19 14.28
CA SER A 67 -4.39 5.89 13.88
C SER A 67 -4.37 4.96 15.10
N ARG A 68 -5.55 4.49 15.54
CA ARG A 68 -5.62 3.40 16.51
C ARG A 68 -4.96 2.19 15.87
N PRO A 69 -3.82 1.69 16.38
CA PRO A 69 -3.12 0.59 15.74
C PRO A 69 -4.03 -0.63 15.74
N ARG A 70 -4.51 -1.02 14.55
CA ARG A 70 -5.25 -2.26 14.38
C ARG A 70 -4.25 -3.40 14.41
N THR A 71 -4.12 -4.06 15.55
CA THR A 71 -3.15 -5.14 15.81
C THR A 71 -3.25 -6.26 14.77
N TRP A 72 -4.45 -6.53 14.27
CA TRP A 72 -4.67 -7.51 13.19
C TRP A 72 -3.95 -7.13 11.89
N LEU A 73 -4.04 -5.87 11.44
CA LEU A 73 -3.31 -5.39 10.27
C LEU A 73 -1.80 -5.44 10.51
N ARG A 74 -1.34 -5.07 11.72
CA ARG A 74 0.08 -5.07 12.05
C ARG A 74 0.70 -6.48 12.12
N ASN A 75 -0.11 -7.49 12.45
CA ASN A 75 0.33 -8.88 12.55
C ASN A 75 0.17 -9.68 11.23
N MET A 76 -0.21 -9.05 10.11
CA MET A 76 -0.32 -9.80 8.85
C MET A 76 1.05 -10.29 8.38
N PRO A 77 1.16 -11.54 7.89
CA PRO A 77 2.43 -12.16 7.52
C PRO A 77 3.14 -11.43 6.38
N VAL A 78 2.43 -10.64 5.57
CA VAL A 78 3.01 -9.78 4.54
C VAL A 78 3.90 -8.70 5.14
N TRP A 79 3.49 -8.09 6.27
CA TRP A 79 4.26 -7.04 6.93
C TRP A 79 5.47 -7.59 7.67
N ASN A 80 5.36 -8.78 8.28
CA ASN A 80 6.51 -9.47 8.88
C ASN A 80 7.56 -9.79 7.81
N ARG A 81 7.15 -10.33 6.65
CA ARG A 81 8.06 -10.61 5.53
C ARG A 81 8.70 -9.35 4.94
N PHE A 82 7.97 -8.23 4.91
CA PHE A 82 8.50 -6.95 4.48
C PHE A 82 9.52 -6.39 5.49
N ALA A 83 9.24 -6.49 6.79
CA ALA A 83 10.13 -6.07 7.86
C ALA A 83 11.42 -6.92 7.89
N ASP A 84 11.31 -8.23 7.69
CA ASP A 84 12.45 -9.15 7.66
C ASP A 84 13.40 -8.89 6.46
N TYR A 85 12.91 -8.29 5.37
CA TYR A 85 13.73 -7.91 4.20
C TYR A 85 14.70 -6.76 4.50
N PHE A 86 14.30 -5.80 5.34
CA PHE A 86 15.16 -4.72 5.82
C PHE A 86 15.73 -5.14 7.17
N PRO A 87 16.87 -5.85 7.23
CA PRO A 87 17.44 -6.22 8.51
C PRO A 87 17.67 -4.94 9.31
N TYR A 88 17.07 -4.86 10.50
CA TYR A 88 17.43 -3.89 11.53
C TYR A 88 18.81 -4.25 12.08
N GLY A 89 19.82 -4.28 11.21
CA GLY A 89 21.21 -4.39 11.56
C GLY A 89 21.77 -2.98 11.68
N TYR A 90 22.16 -2.63 12.90
CA TYR A 90 22.96 -1.45 13.28
C TYR A 90 22.17 -0.12 13.37
N ILE A 91 21.56 0.11 14.53
CA ILE A 91 21.73 1.37 15.27
C ILE A 91 22.61 1.05 16.47
#